data_AF-A0AAW9KNU8-F1
#
_entry.id   AF-A0AAW9KNU8-F1
#
_cell.length_a   1.000
_cell.length_b   1.000
_cell.length_c   1.000
_cell.angle_alpha   90.00
_cell.angle_beta   90.00
_cell.angle_gamma   90.00
#
_symmetry.space_group_name_H-M   'P 1'
#
loop_
_entity.id
_entity.type
_entity.pdbx_description
1 polymer ?
#
loop_
_entity_poly.entity_id
_entity_poly.type
_entity_poly.pdbx_seq_one_letter_code
_entity_poly.pdbx_strand_id
1 'polypeptide(L)' 'MSQLYDYGLVTRVGPNENLGLYEITERGRAALALREQYGEDEDFEELIEEYIQKSTN' A
#
# COMPACT_ATOMS: atom_id res chain seq x y z
N MET A 1 6.22 9.67 -11.74
CA MET A 1 6.32 9.06 -10.40
C MET A 1 5.56 7.74 -10.46
N SER A 2 6.01 6.70 -9.78
CA SER A 2 5.36 5.38 -9.84
C SER A 2 3.96 5.48 -9.22
N GLN A 3 2.91 4.99 -9.91
CA GLN A 3 1.53 5.01 -9.40
C GLN A 3 1.42 4.44 -7.97
N LEU A 4 2.26 3.46 -7.63
CA LEU A 4 2.33 2.87 -6.29
C LEU A 4 2.76 3.85 -5.18
N TYR A 5 3.60 4.83 -5.52
CA TYR A 5 4.04 5.88 -4.60
C TYR A 5 2.90 6.89 -4.38
N ASP A 6 2.19 7.24 -5.45
CA ASP A 6 1.05 8.17 -5.38
C ASP A 6 -0.11 7.58 -4.55
N TYR A 7 -0.31 6.25 -4.59
CA TYR A 7 -1.25 5.53 -3.71
C TYR A 7 -0.71 5.26 -2.29
N GLY A 8 0.51 5.72 -1.96
CA GLY A 8 1.12 5.52 -0.65
C GLY A 8 1.42 4.05 -0.29
N LEU A 9 1.46 3.15 -1.28
CA LEU A 9 1.73 1.71 -1.08
C LEU A 9 3.22 1.41 -0.93
N VAL A 10 4.07 2.30 -1.46
CA VAL A 10 5.51 2.24 -1.29
C VAL A 10 6.05 3.60 -0.88
N THR A 11 7.04 3.58 -0.01
CA THR A 11 7.83 4.78 0.33
C THR A 11 9.23 4.63 -0.22
N ARG A 12 9.84 5.75 -0.57
CA ARG A 12 11.20 5.75 -1.08
C ARG A 12 12.17 5.63 0.08
N VAL A 13 13.11 4.68 0.01
CA VAL A 13 14.08 4.47 1.08
C VAL A 13 15.49 4.51 0.51
N GLY A 14 16.16 5.65 0.66
CA GLY A 14 17.56 5.77 0.30
C GLY A 14 18.03 7.22 0.20
N PRO A 15 19.33 7.48 0.42
CA PRO A 15 19.89 8.83 0.41
C PRO A 15 20.02 9.45 -1.00
N ASN A 16 19.80 8.64 -2.05
CA ASN A 16 20.02 9.06 -3.44
C ASN A 16 18.70 9.09 -4.21
N GLU A 17 18.36 10.27 -4.74
CA GLU A 17 17.15 10.52 -5.50
C GLU A 17 17.10 9.83 -6.89
N ASN A 18 18.16 9.11 -7.27
CA ASN A 18 18.22 8.33 -8.51
C ASN A 18 18.26 6.81 -8.28
N LEU A 19 18.44 6.35 -7.04
CA LEU A 19 18.38 4.92 -6.73
C LEU A 19 16.93 4.55 -6.42
N GLY A 20 16.39 3.64 -7.23
CA GLY A 20 15.00 3.18 -7.19
C GLY A 20 14.71 2.17 -6.07
N LEU A 21 15.22 2.44 -4.87
CA LEU A 21 14.98 1.60 -3.71
C LEU A 21 13.70 2.07 -2.99
N TYR A 22 12.76 1.15 -2.80
CA TYR A 22 11.46 1.42 -2.19
C TYR A 22 11.18 0.37 -1.11
N GLU A 23 10.51 0.80 -0.06
CA GLU A 23 9.96 -0.06 0.97
C GLU A 23 8.43 -0.11 0.81
N ILE A 24 7.86 -1.30 0.99
CA ILE A 24 6.40 -1.48 1.01
C ILE A 24 5.88 -0.93 2.34
N THR A 25 4.97 0.05 2.25
CA THR A 25 4.34 0.65 3.44
C THR A 25 3.37 -0.35 4.09
N GLU A 26 2.91 -0.03 5.29
CA GLU A 26 1.85 -0.79 5.95
C GLU A 26 0.58 -0.88 5.07
N ARG A 27 0.20 0.23 4.43
CA ARG A 27 -0.87 0.27 3.43
C ARG A 27 -0.61 -0.66 2.26
N GLY A 28 0.61 -0.69 1.73
CA GLY A 28 1.02 -1.61 0.67
C GLY A 28 0.92 -3.09 1.08
N ARG A 29 1.24 -3.42 2.34
CA ARG A 29 1.10 -4.78 2.88
C ARG A 29 -0.38 -5.18 3.02
N ALA A 30 -1.21 -4.28 3.51
CA ALA A 30 -2.65 -4.49 3.59
C ALA A 30 -3.27 -4.70 2.20
N ALA A 31 -2.92 -3.86 1.22
CA ALA A 31 -3.35 -4.02 -0.17
C ALA A 31 -2.90 -5.36 -0.78
N LEU A 32 -1.67 -5.81 -0.47
CA LEU A 32 -1.18 -7.13 -0.91
C LEU A 32 -1.97 -8.29 -0.29
N ALA A 33 -2.36 -8.18 0.99
CA ALA A 33 -3.15 -9.19 1.68
C ALA A 33 -4.59 -9.26 1.14
N LEU A 34 -5.16 -8.12 0.75
CA LEU A 34 -6.52 -8.01 0.24
C LEU A 34 -6.61 -8.14 -1.28
N ARG A 35 -5.50 -8.39 -1.99
CA ARG A 35 -5.46 -8.43 -3.45
C ARG A 35 -6.47 -9.39 -4.09
N GLU A 36 -6.89 -10.42 -3.36
CA GLU A 36 -7.86 -11.41 -3.84
C GLU A 36 -9.30 -10.88 -3.84
N GLN A 37 -9.59 -9.87 -3.01
CA GLN A 37 -10.88 -9.16 -2.97
C GLN A 37 -10.90 -7.97 -3.96
N TYR A 38 -9.78 -7.70 -4.64
CA TYR A 38 -9.66 -6.61 -5.59
C TYR A 38 -10.57 -6.85 -6.80
N GLY A 39 -11.63 -6.04 -6.93
CA GLY A 39 -12.65 -6.15 -7.98
C GLY A 39 -13.93 -6.88 -7.56
N GLU A 40 -14.01 -7.38 -6.33
CA GLU A 40 -15.27 -7.89 -5.75
C GLU A 40 -16.04 -6.79 -5.00
N ASP A 41 -15.32 -5.87 -4.35
CA ASP A 41 -15.90 -4.72 -3.63
C ASP A 41 -15.84 -3.42 -4.44
N GLU A 42 -16.84 -2.54 -4.22
CA GLU A 42 -16.93 -1.22 -4.87
C GLU A 42 -15.87 -0.23 -4.35
N ASP A 43 -15.43 -0.35 -3.09
CA ASP A 43 -14.45 0.55 -2.45
C ASP A 43 -13.27 -0.20 -1.82
N PHE A 44 -12.29 -0.57 -2.66
CA PHE A 44 -11.06 -1.24 -2.21
C PHE A 44 -10.21 -0.38 -1.25
N GLU A 45 -10.29 0.94 -1.36
CA GLU A 45 -9.59 1.89 -0.50
C GLU A 45 -10.04 1.74 0.97
N GLU A 46 -11.35 1.53 1.20
CA GLU A 46 -11.95 1.39 2.54
C GLU A 46 -11.59 0.04 3.17
N LEU A 47 -11.57 -1.04 2.39
CA LEU A 47 -11.13 -2.36 2.85
C LEU A 47 -9.70 -2.34 3.39
N ILE A 48 -8.80 -1.62 2.71
CA ILE A 48 -7.42 -1.45 3.16
C ILE A 48 -7.38 -0.75 4.53
N GLU A 49 -8.16 0.32 4.70
CA GLU A 49 -8.20 1.06 5.97
C GLU A 49 -8.77 0.22 7.10
N GLU A 50 -9.85 -0.52 6.86
CA GLU A 50 -10.39 -1.46 7.85
C GLU A 50 -9.36 -2.51 8.27
N TYR A 51 -8.61 -3.06 7.31
CA TYR A 51 -7.60 -4.08 7.58
C TYR A 51 -6.48 -3.54 8.47
N ILE A 52 -5.99 -2.33 8.20
CA ILE A 52 -4.96 -1.65 9.00
C ILE A 52 -5.48 -1.35 10.42
N GLN A 53 -6.74 -0.93 10.55
CA GLN A 53 -7.35 -0.71 11.85
C GLN A 53 -7.48 -2.00 12.65
N LYS A 54 -7.87 -3.11 12.00
CA LYS A 54 -7.99 -4.44 12.63
C LYS A 54 -6.63 -5.02 13.04
N SER A 55 -5.54 -4.73 12.33
CA SER A 55 -4.20 -5.21 12.71
C SER A 55 -3.55 -4.43 13.86
N THR A 56 -4.09 -3.26 14.21
CA THR A 56 -3.55 -2.37 15.25
C THR A 56 -4.24 -2.53 16.61
N ASN A 57 -5.23 -3.43 16.72
CA ASN A 57 -6.02 -3.72 17.92
C ASN A 57 -5.78 -5.16 18.41
#